data_AF-A0A645FAT8-F1
#
_entry.id   AF-A0A645FAT8-F1
#
_cell.length_a   1.000
_cell.length_b   1.000
_cell.length_c   1.000
_cell.angle_alpha   90.00
_cell.angle_beta   90.00
_cell.angle_gamma   90.00
#
_symmetry.space_group_name_H-M   'P 1'
#
loop_
_entity.id
_entity.type
_entity.pdbx_description
1 polymer ?
#
loop_
_entity_poly.entity_id
_entity_poly.type
_entity_poly.pdbx_seq_one_letter_code
_entity_poly.pdbx_strand_id
1 'polypeptide(L)'
;MIAGVAGAFYAQYITYIDPSSFTYSASQEMLVMVIFGGLGSIPGSFLGALVLTVLPELLRDLMEYRMLIYGALMVIMMLVKPEGILGNVNFDHVKEVVFSRKKGEQ
;
A
#
# COMPACT_ATOMS: atom_id res chain seq x y z
N MET A 1 6.98 -12.63 1.08
CA MET A 1 8.38 -12.68 1.58
C MET A 1 8.84 -11.32 2.12
N ILE A 2 8.75 -10.23 1.35
CA ILE A 2 9.21 -8.88 1.78
C ILE A 2 8.56 -8.42 3.10
N ALA A 3 7.25 -8.56 3.25
CA ALA A 3 6.54 -8.21 4.49
C ALA A 3 7.03 -8.99 5.72
N GLY A 4 7.43 -10.25 5.56
CA GLY A 4 7.97 -11.07 6.66
C GLY A 4 9.36 -10.63 7.10
N VAL A 5 10.22 -10.25 6.14
CA VAL A 5 11.53 -9.67 6.45
C VAL A 5 11.38 -8.31 7.13
N ALA A 6 10.50 -7.45 6.62
CA ALA A 6 10.19 -6.15 7.23
C ALA A 6 9.66 -6.30 8.66
N GLY A 7 8.75 -7.25 8.90
CA GLY A 7 8.23 -7.56 10.23
C GLY A 7 9.29 -8.05 11.21
N ALA A 8 10.25 -8.89 10.77
CA ALA A 8 11.35 -9.34 11.61
C ALA A 8 12.28 -8.17 12.02
N PHE A 9 12.59 -7.26 11.09
CA PHE A 9 13.33 -6.03 11.41
C PHE A 9 12.54 -5.11 12.35
N TYR A 10 11.23 -4.97 12.13
CA TYR A 10 10.37 -4.14 12.97
C TYR A 10 10.28 -4.67 14.40
N ALA A 11 10.18 -5.99 14.60
CA ALA A 11 10.18 -6.60 15.93
C ALA A 11 11.47 -6.30 16.71
N GLN A 12 12.62 -6.35 16.04
CA GLN A 12 13.90 -5.97 16.63
C GLN A 12 13.95 -4.48 16.99
N TYR A 13 13.34 -3.61 16.18
CA TYR A 13 13.31 -2.17 16.40
C TYR A 13 12.46 -1.77 17.62
N ILE A 14 11.24 -2.32 17.75
CA ILE A 14 10.34 -1.94 18.84
C ILE A 14 10.77 -2.50 20.20
N THR A 15 11.57 -3.58 20.23
CA THR A 15 12.15 -4.23 21.43
C THR A 15 11.12 -4.80 22.44
N TYR A 16 9.87 -4.37 22.39
CA TYR A 16 8.74 -4.80 23.21
C TYR A 16 7.46 -4.89 22.38
N ILE A 17 6.65 -5.92 22.61
CA ILE A 17 5.41 -6.15 21.87
C ILE A 17 4.22 -5.68 22.72
N ASP A 18 3.56 -4.62 22.28
CA ASP A 18 2.29 -4.17 22.84
C ASP A 18 1.11 -4.65 21.96
N PRO A 19 0.17 -5.47 22.48
CA PRO A 19 -1.01 -5.88 21.73
C PRO A 19 -1.90 -4.70 21.30
N SER A 20 -1.80 -3.53 21.95
CA SER A 20 -2.53 -2.33 21.58
C SER A 20 -2.13 -1.77 20.19
N SER A 21 -0.95 -2.12 19.69
CA SER A 21 -0.50 -1.72 18.35
C SER A 21 -1.02 -2.63 17.23
N PHE A 22 -1.52 -3.82 17.56
CA PHE A 22 -2.06 -4.81 16.62
C PHE A 22 -3.59 -4.82 16.67
N THR A 23 -4.20 -3.65 16.50
CA THR A 23 -5.65 -3.51 16.51
C THR A 23 -6.26 -3.80 15.14
N TYR A 24 -7.57 -4.06 15.14
CA TYR A 24 -8.35 -4.18 13.90
C TYR A 24 -8.22 -2.93 13.02
N SER A 25 -8.14 -1.74 13.63
CA SER A 25 -7.95 -0.49 12.91
C SER A 25 -6.65 -0.46 12.10
N ALA A 26 -5.54 -0.97 12.66
CA ALA A 26 -4.27 -1.01 11.97
C ALA A 26 -4.31 -1.96 10.74
N SER A 27 -4.98 -3.11 10.84
CA SER A 27 -5.10 -4.03 9.69
C SER A 27 -6.01 -3.46 8.61
N GLN A 28 -7.11 -2.81 8.99
CA GLN A 28 -7.99 -2.11 8.05
C GLN A 28 -7.24 -1.01 7.30
N GLU A 29 -6.45 -0.19 7.99
CA GLU A 29 -5.65 0.87 7.37
C GLU A 29 -4.67 0.30 6.34
N MET A 30 -3.95 -0.78 6.67
CA MET A 30 -3.06 -1.47 5.72
C MET A 30 -3.78 -2.00 4.49
N LEU A 31 -4.98 -2.58 4.66
CA LEU A 31 -5.77 -3.07 3.53
C LEU A 31 -6.23 -1.93 2.62
N VAL A 32 -6.72 -0.83 3.20
CA VAL A 32 -7.16 0.35 2.42
C VAL A 32 -5.98 0.94 1.64
N MET A 33 -4.79 1.06 2.24
CA MET A 33 -3.57 1.50 1.55
C MET A 33 -3.26 0.69 0.29
N VAL A 34 -3.29 -0.64 0.40
CA VAL A 34 -2.95 -1.55 -0.70
C VAL A 34 -4.04 -1.55 -1.76
N ILE A 35 -5.32 -1.58 -1.37
CA ILE A 35 -6.45 -1.60 -2.32
C ILE A 35 -6.54 -0.27 -3.07
N PHE A 36 -6.31 0.85 -2.38
CA PHE A 36 -6.25 2.17 -2.99
C PHE A 36 -5.10 2.28 -4.02
N GLY A 37 -3.91 1.78 -3.66
CA GLY A 37 -2.75 1.77 -4.56
C GLY A 37 -2.86 0.80 -5.74
N GLY A 38 -3.51 -0.35 -5.52
CA GLY A 38 -3.76 -1.42 -6.48
C GLY A 38 -3.10 -2.74 -6.07
N LEU A 39 -3.90 -3.80 -5.95
CA LEU A 39 -3.47 -5.14 -5.51
C LEU A 39 -2.45 -5.81 -6.44
N GLY A 40 -2.46 -5.45 -7.72
CA GLY A 40 -1.58 -6.03 -8.76
C GLY A 40 -0.27 -5.28 -8.99
N SER A 41 -0.04 -4.14 -8.33
CA SER A 41 1.09 -3.24 -8.62
C SER A 41 1.84 -2.85 -7.35
N ILE A 42 3.09 -3.31 -7.22
CA ILE A 42 4.00 -2.92 -6.13
C ILE A 42 4.22 -1.39 -6.05
N PRO A 43 4.55 -0.68 -7.16
CA PRO A 43 4.70 0.78 -7.09
C PRO A 43 3.37 1.49 -6.82
N GLY A 44 2.24 0.92 -7.26
CA GLY A 44 0.90 1.39 -6.92
C GLY A 44 0.62 1.31 -5.43
N SER A 45 0.85 0.15 -4.82
CA SER A 45 0.70 -0.08 -3.39
C SER A 45 1.60 0.85 -2.55
N PHE A 46 2.84 1.09 -2.98
CA PHE A 46 3.75 2.02 -2.29
C PHE A 46 3.25 3.47 -2.33
N LEU A 47 2.81 3.95 -3.49
CA LEU A 47 2.20 5.28 -3.62
C LEU A 47 0.91 5.41 -2.81
N GLY A 48 0.06 4.38 -2.84
CA GLY A 48 -1.18 4.34 -2.04
C GLY A 48 -0.90 4.42 -0.54
N ALA A 49 0.09 3.67 -0.05
CA ALA A 49 0.54 3.74 1.33
C ALA A 49 1.09 5.12 1.70
N LEU A 50 1.94 5.72 0.86
CA LEU A 50 2.47 7.07 1.09
C LEU A 50 1.36 8.11 1.20
N VAL A 51 0.44 8.15 0.24
CA VAL A 51 -0.65 9.13 0.20
C VAL A 51 -1.57 8.95 1.40
N LEU A 52 -2.01 7.73 1.68
CA LEU A 52 -2.93 7.46 2.79
C LEU A 52 -2.29 7.45 4.17
N THR A 53 -0.95 7.45 4.27
CA THR A 53 -0.26 7.73 5.54
C THR A 53 -0.23 9.23 5.82
N VAL A 54 0.04 10.06 4.80
CA VAL A 54 0.13 11.52 4.95
C VAL A 54 -1.27 12.17 5.05
N LEU A 55 -2.24 11.66 4.30
CA LEU A 55 -3.61 12.20 4.27
C LEU A 55 -4.23 12.36 5.67
N PRO A 56 -4.24 11.33 6.54
CA PRO A 56 -4.86 11.46 7.84
C PRO A 56 -4.00 12.22 8.87
N GLU A 57 -2.72 12.47 8.57
CA GLU A 57 -1.86 13.41 9.29
C GLU A 57 -2.31 14.85 9.03
N LEU A 58 -2.70 15.16 7.77
CA LEU A 58 -3.26 16.46 7.39
C LEU A 58 -4.70 16.64 7.89
N LEU A 59 -5.47 15.55 7.97
CA LEU A 59 -6.85 15.54 8.45
C LEU A 59 -6.95 15.24 9.96
N ARG A 60 -5.88 15.51 10.74
CA ARG A 60 -5.81 15.16 12.16
C ARG A 60 -6.97 15.73 12.99
N ASP A 61 -7.50 16.88 12.60
CA ASP A 61 -8.62 17.54 13.28
C ASP A 61 -9.98 16.88 13.00
N LEU A 62 -10.10 16.05 11.95
CA LEU A 62 -11.30 15.28 11.59
C LEU A 62 -11.19 13.81 12.08
N MET A 63 -10.49 13.57 13.19
CA MET A 63 -10.16 12.22 13.68
C MET A 63 -11.39 11.31 13.84
N GLU A 64 -12.53 11.88 14.26
CA GLU A 64 -13.80 11.16 14.43
C GLU A 64 -14.39 10.64 13.09
N TYR A 65 -14.08 11.32 11.98
CA TYR A 65 -14.57 10.96 10.65
C TYR A 65 -13.62 10.04 9.88
N ARG A 66 -12.45 9.67 10.42
CA ARG A 66 -11.46 8.80 9.73
C ARG A 66 -12.09 7.53 9.17
N MET A 67 -12.91 6.84 9.96
CA MET A 67 -13.53 5.58 9.53
C MET A 67 -14.53 5.78 8.38
N LEU A 68 -15.32 6.86 8.43
CA LEU A 68 -16.24 7.24 7.34
C LEU A 68 -15.46 7.64 6.09
N ILE A 69 -14.38 8.40 6.24
CA ILE A 69 -13.51 8.82 5.13
C ILE A 69 -12.90 7.59 4.45
N TYR A 70 -12.34 6.65 5.20
CA TYR A 70 -11.77 5.42 4.62
C TYR A 70 -12.83 4.58 3.90
N GLY A 71 -14.02 4.42 4.48
CA GLY A 71 -15.12 3.72 3.83
C GLY A 71 -15.57 4.40 2.52
N ALA A 72 -15.78 5.70 2.55
CA ALA A 72 -16.17 6.48 1.37
C ALA A 72 -15.08 6.44 0.29
N LEU A 73 -13.81 6.59 0.68
CA LEU A 73 -12.66 6.59 -0.21
C LEU A 73 -12.49 5.21 -0.89
N MET A 74 -12.76 4.12 -0.18
CA MET A 74 -12.81 2.77 -0.75
C MET A 74 -13.95 2.60 -1.75
N VAL A 75 -15.17 3.04 -1.42
CA VAL A 75 -16.31 2.97 -2.34
C VAL A 75 -16.05 3.80 -3.60
N ILE A 76 -15.56 5.03 -3.43
CA ILE A 76 -15.19 5.90 -4.56
C ILE A 76 -14.13 5.22 -5.43
N MET A 77 -13.11 4.60 -4.84
CA MET A 77 -12.11 3.88 -5.62
C MET A 77 -12.70 2.70 -6.39
N MET A 78 -13.56 1.89 -5.75
CA MET A 78 -14.24 0.79 -6.42
C MET A 78 -15.10 1.26 -7.61
N LEU A 79 -15.69 2.46 -7.50
CA LEU A 79 -16.48 3.08 -8.57
C LEU A 79 -15.61 3.66 -9.70
N VAL A 80 -14.50 4.31 -9.37
CA VAL A 80 -13.65 5.00 -10.36
C VAL A 80 -12.67 4.03 -11.04
N LYS A 81 -11.97 3.20 -10.26
CA LYS A 81 -11.01 2.21 -10.75
C LYS A 81 -10.91 1.04 -9.76
N PRO A 82 -11.60 -0.09 -10.00
CA PRO A 82 -11.57 -1.27 -9.12
C PRO A 82 -10.18 -1.92 -9.01
N GLU A 83 -9.27 -1.62 -9.95
CA GLU A 83 -7.89 -2.11 -9.94
C GLU A 83 -6.94 -1.24 -9.07
N GLY A 84 -7.41 -0.09 -8.54
CA GLY A 84 -6.61 0.89 -7.80
C GLY A 84 -5.95 1.95 -8.70
N ILE A 85 -5.25 2.93 -8.11
CA ILE A 85 -4.67 4.09 -8.83
C ILE A 85 -3.72 3.64 -9.96
N LEU A 86 -2.89 2.64 -9.67
CA LEU A 86 -1.86 2.12 -10.57
C LEU A 86 -2.03 0.64 -10.88
N GLY A 87 -3.26 0.10 -10.75
CA GLY A 87 -3.56 -1.32 -10.99
C GLY A 87 -3.19 -1.85 -12.38
N ASN A 88 -3.05 -0.97 -13.37
CA ASN A 88 -2.84 -1.33 -14.78
C ASN A 88 -1.45 -0.94 -15.34
N VAL A 89 -0.50 -0.45 -14.52
CA VAL A 89 0.90 -0.32 -14.98
C VAL A 89 1.57 -1.69 -14.93
N ASN A 90 1.27 -2.49 -15.95
CA ASN A 90 1.87 -3.80 -16.15
C ASN A 90 3.35 -3.62 -16.55
N PHE A 91 4.27 -3.75 -15.59
CA PHE A 91 5.72 -3.66 -15.83
C PHE A 91 6.28 -4.90 -16.57
N ASP A 92 5.43 -5.86 -16.94
CA ASP A 92 5.84 -7.04 -17.70
C ASP A 92 6.57 -6.66 -19.01
N HIS A 93 6.13 -5.60 -19.70
CA HIS A 93 6.81 -5.12 -20.91
C HIS A 93 8.18 -4.44 -20.67
N VAL A 94 8.39 -3.81 -19.51
CA VAL A 94 9.67 -3.13 -19.22
C VAL A 94 10.74 -4.16 -18.85
N LYS A 95 10.35 -5.24 -18.16
CA LYS A 95 11.26 -6.34 -17.82
C LYS A 95 11.70 -7.09 -19.07
N GLU A 96 10.84 -7.24 -20.07
CA GLU A 96 11.15 -7.89 -21.35
C GLU A 96 12.16 -7.06 -22.19
N VAL A 97 11.99 -5.75 -22.29
CA VAL A 97 12.90 -4.86 -23.03
C VAL A 97 14.28 -4.76 -22.35
N VAL A 98 14.33 -4.70 -21.02
CA VAL A 98 15.60 -4.61 -20.27
C VAL A 98 16.35 -5.95 -20.27
N PHE A 99 15.65 -7.08 -20.20
CA PHE A 99 16.28 -8.40 -20.20
C PHE A 99 16.75 -8.84 -21.61
N SER A 100 16.05 -8.43 -22.68
CA SER A 100 16.44 -8.75 -24.06
C SER A 100 17.73 -8.04 -24.51
N ARG A 101 18.11 -6.92 -23.87
CA ARG A 101 19.38 -6.23 -24.17
C ARG A 101 20.62 -6.95 -23.64
N LYS A 102 20.50 -7.87 -22.68
CA LYS A 102 21.65 -8.55 -22.06
C LYS A 102 22.08 -9.85 -22.76
N LYS A 103 21.34 -10.29 -23.79
CA LYS A 103 21.61 -11.55 -24.53
C LYS A 103 22.29 -11.32 -25.90
N GLY A 104 22.61 -10.08 -26.26
CA GLY A 104 23.30 -9.73 -27.51
C GLY A 104 24.81 -9.48 -27.37
N GLU A 105 25.38 -9.64 -26.18
CA GLU A 105 26.81 -9.40 -25.90
C GLU A 105 27.52 -10.61 -25.27
N GLN A 106 27.00 -11.83 -25.47
CA GLN A 106 27.71 -13.10 -25.22
C GLN A 106 27.42 -14.09 -26.34
#